data_AF-A0A497B908-F1
#
_entry.id   AF-A0A497B908-F1
#
_cell.length_a   1.000
_cell.length_b   1.000
_cell.length_c   1.000
_cell.angle_alpha   90.00
_cell.angle_beta   90.00
_cell.angle_gamma   90.00
#
_symmetry.space_group_name_H-M   'P 1'
#
loop_
_entity.id
_entity.type
_entity.pdbx_description
1 polymer ?
#
loop_
_entity_poly.entity_id
_entity_poly.type
_entity_poly.pdbx_seq_one_letter_code
_entity_poly.pdbx_strand_id
1 'polypeptide(L)'
;MAKAKAKAKVKTAPVKPTAPNSFMRTIKVRLTFTEELLGTASASKEVQKEHVAKHAPDARTLAEEIEAASIDEVVDSMMTIFPRKGGIPINWDYQIKGYMKSCASYLARTKNAYTVNLVAYRKVIAGNVFVSPRAIPLILPEGGVIGNLQRPLRAETAQGPRIALANSETLPAGTTMEFKIEFPDLKANVDLETCIREWLDFGVYHGHGQWRNAGYGRFTWEELTD
;
A
#
# COMPACT_ATOMS: atom_id res chain seq x y z
N MET A 1 21.68 -15.36 -50.64
CA MET A 1 21.69 -13.96 -50.14
C MET A 1 20.37 -13.67 -49.44
N ALA A 2 20.32 -13.74 -48.11
CA ALA A 2 19.12 -13.45 -47.32
C ALA A 2 19.33 -12.14 -46.55
N LYS A 3 18.50 -11.12 -46.83
CA LYS A 3 18.55 -9.81 -46.18
C LYS A 3 17.84 -9.87 -44.82
N ALA A 4 18.58 -9.67 -43.74
CA ALA A 4 18.05 -9.44 -42.40
C ALA A 4 17.38 -8.05 -42.33
N LYS A 5 16.09 -8.00 -41.96
CA LYS A 5 15.38 -6.75 -41.61
C LYS A 5 15.61 -6.45 -40.13
N ALA A 6 16.39 -5.42 -39.84
CA ALA A 6 16.53 -4.87 -38.50
C ALA A 6 15.21 -4.22 -38.06
N LYS A 7 14.63 -4.68 -36.94
CA LYS A 7 13.49 -4.02 -36.29
C LYS A 7 13.99 -2.76 -35.57
N ALA A 8 13.52 -1.60 -35.99
CA ALA A 8 13.78 -0.33 -35.32
C ALA A 8 13.17 -0.34 -33.91
N LYS A 9 13.99 -0.10 -32.88
CA LYS A 9 13.52 0.18 -31.51
C LYS A 9 12.82 1.53 -31.51
N VAL A 10 11.49 1.53 -31.36
CA VAL A 10 10.72 2.74 -31.09
C VAL A 10 11.12 3.25 -29.71
N LYS A 11 11.92 4.31 -29.66
CA LYS A 11 12.15 5.09 -28.43
C LYS A 11 10.87 5.86 -28.13
N THR A 12 10.03 5.35 -27.23
CA THR A 12 8.94 6.14 -26.66
C THR A 12 9.55 7.21 -25.76
N ALA A 13 9.54 8.46 -26.23
CA ALA A 13 9.85 9.61 -25.40
C ALA A 13 8.86 9.66 -24.21
N PRO A 14 9.30 10.12 -23.01
CA PRO A 14 8.36 10.35 -21.91
C PRO A 14 7.37 11.42 -22.36
N VAL A 15 6.11 11.02 -22.52
CA VAL A 15 5.00 11.95 -22.77
C VAL A 15 4.91 12.84 -21.53
N LYS A 16 5.39 14.07 -21.62
CA LYS A 16 5.11 15.09 -20.61
C LYS A 16 3.58 15.31 -20.61
N PRO A 17 2.91 15.25 -19.44
CA PRO A 17 1.50 15.62 -19.36
C PRO A 17 1.34 17.04 -19.91
N THR A 18 0.54 17.17 -20.96
CA THR A 18 0.14 18.47 -21.51
C THR A 18 -0.81 19.14 -20.52
N ALA A 19 -0.36 20.24 -19.93
CA ALA A 19 -1.02 21.12 -18.95
C ALA A 19 -1.18 20.56 -17.52
N PRO A 20 -1.08 21.40 -16.46
CA PRO A 20 -1.51 21.01 -15.13
C PRO A 20 -3.02 20.70 -15.20
N ASN A 21 -3.38 19.47 -14.87
CA ASN A 21 -4.75 18.97 -14.90
C ASN A 21 -5.65 19.84 -14.00
N SER A 22 -6.39 20.79 -14.57
CA SER A 22 -7.31 21.66 -13.82
C SER A 22 -8.41 20.91 -13.06
N PHE A 23 -8.63 19.62 -13.37
CA PHE A 23 -9.60 18.76 -12.73
C PHE A 23 -8.99 17.82 -11.67
N MET A 24 -7.66 17.73 -11.56
CA MET A 24 -6.99 16.88 -10.58
C MET A 24 -6.41 17.73 -9.45
N ARG A 25 -6.67 17.29 -8.23
CA ARG A 25 -6.06 17.80 -7.00
C ARG A 25 -4.95 16.86 -6.57
N THR A 26 -3.98 17.41 -5.85
CA THR A 26 -2.82 16.68 -5.36
C THR A 26 -2.56 17.05 -3.91
N ILE A 27 -2.36 16.05 -3.05
CA ILE A 27 -1.90 16.21 -1.68
C ILE A 27 -0.60 15.42 -1.53
N LYS A 28 0.42 16.05 -0.97
CA LYS A 28 1.67 15.37 -0.61
C LYS A 28 1.62 15.04 0.87
N VAL A 29 1.86 13.78 1.18
CA VAL A 29 1.64 13.23 2.52
C VAL A 29 2.94 12.62 3.02
N ARG A 30 3.32 12.95 4.25
CA ARG A 30 4.25 12.15 5.05
C ARG A 30 3.47 11.43 6.14
N LEU A 31 3.61 10.11 6.23
CA LEU A 31 3.17 9.36 7.40
C LEU A 31 4.37 9.11 8.32
N THR A 32 4.14 9.24 9.63
CA THR A 32 5.08 8.87 10.67
C THR A 32 4.40 7.83 11.56
N PHE A 33 4.91 6.60 11.52
CA PHE A 33 4.39 5.49 12.30
C PHE A 33 4.68 5.71 13.78
N THR A 34 3.64 5.74 14.62
CA THR A 34 3.75 5.89 16.07
C THR A 34 3.92 4.55 16.77
N GLU A 35 3.59 3.46 16.08
CA GLU A 35 3.68 2.08 16.54
C GLU A 35 4.47 1.25 15.53
N GLU A 36 4.92 0.07 15.95
CA GLU A 36 5.63 -0.87 15.08
C GLU A 36 4.78 -1.26 13.86
N LEU A 37 5.38 -1.26 12.67
CA LEU A 37 4.72 -1.61 11.40
C LEU A 37 5.10 -3.03 10.99
N LEU A 38 4.11 -3.86 10.66
CA LEU A 38 4.34 -5.24 10.22
C LEU A 38 4.38 -5.37 8.70
N GLY A 39 5.16 -6.37 8.24
CA GLY A 39 5.32 -6.76 6.85
C GLY A 39 4.00 -6.85 6.10
N THR A 40 4.01 -6.45 4.83
CA THR A 40 2.77 -6.21 4.07
C THR A 40 2.59 -7.16 2.88
N ALA A 41 3.61 -7.98 2.57
CA ALA A 41 3.58 -9.00 1.54
C ALA A 41 3.93 -10.37 2.13
N SER A 42 3.45 -11.47 1.53
CA SER A 42 3.90 -12.83 1.90
C SER A 42 5.33 -13.06 1.46
N ALA A 43 6.15 -13.81 2.20
CA ALA A 43 7.49 -14.21 1.76
C ALA A 43 7.46 -15.31 0.68
N SER A 44 6.35 -16.03 0.53
CA SER A 44 6.23 -17.14 -0.44
C SER A 44 6.11 -16.63 -1.88
N LYS A 45 7.13 -16.91 -2.69
CA LYS A 45 7.15 -16.65 -4.14
C LYS A 45 5.97 -17.30 -4.87
N GLU A 46 5.47 -18.44 -4.38
CA GLU A 46 4.34 -19.16 -4.99
C GLU A 46 3.01 -18.47 -4.68
N VAL A 47 2.75 -18.15 -3.41
CA VAL A 47 1.56 -17.40 -2.99
C VAL A 47 1.51 -16.04 -3.69
N GLN A 48 2.67 -15.39 -3.85
CA GLN A 48 2.77 -14.13 -4.58
C GLN A 48 2.45 -14.31 -6.06
N LYS A 49 3.04 -15.31 -6.73
CA LYS A 49 2.71 -15.60 -8.15
C LYS A 49 1.22 -15.86 -8.34
N GLU A 50 0.59 -16.66 -7.48
CA GLU A 50 -0.83 -16.98 -7.57
C GLU A 50 -1.73 -15.78 -7.25
N HIS A 51 -1.38 -14.99 -6.24
CA HIS A 51 -2.16 -13.82 -5.85
C HIS A 51 -2.10 -12.73 -6.93
N VAL A 52 -0.89 -12.45 -7.44
CA VAL A 52 -0.67 -11.40 -8.45
C VAL A 52 -1.20 -11.84 -9.81
N ALA A 53 -1.08 -13.12 -10.21
CA ALA A 53 -1.69 -13.63 -11.44
C ALA A 53 -3.23 -13.50 -11.46
N LYS A 54 -3.88 -13.49 -10.29
CA LYS A 54 -5.34 -13.29 -10.17
C LYS A 54 -5.78 -11.82 -10.17
N HIS A 55 -4.90 -10.87 -9.83
CA HIS A 55 -5.28 -9.48 -9.54
C HIS A 55 -4.51 -8.41 -10.34
N ALA A 56 -3.41 -8.75 -11.02
CA ALA A 56 -2.66 -7.83 -11.86
C ALA A 56 -3.15 -7.87 -13.31
N PRO A 57 -3.53 -6.72 -13.92
CA PRO A 57 -3.98 -6.67 -15.30
C PRO A 57 -2.85 -6.76 -16.35
N ASP A 58 -1.56 -6.64 -15.97
CA ASP A 58 -0.44 -6.55 -16.91
C ASP A 58 0.84 -7.29 -16.43
N ALA A 59 1.47 -8.07 -17.31
CA ALA A 59 2.59 -8.96 -17.01
C ALA A 59 3.87 -8.23 -16.55
N ARG A 60 4.05 -6.95 -16.90
CA ARG A 60 5.21 -6.16 -16.46
C ARG A 60 5.16 -5.87 -14.96
N THR A 61 3.97 -5.59 -14.44
CA THR A 61 3.76 -5.30 -13.01
C THR A 61 4.01 -6.53 -12.13
N LEU A 62 3.73 -7.72 -12.66
CA LEU A 62 3.98 -9.00 -12.02
C LEU A 62 5.48 -9.24 -11.75
N ALA A 63 6.34 -8.96 -12.74
CA ALA A 63 7.77 -9.20 -12.61
C ALA A 63 8.41 -8.30 -11.54
N GLU A 64 8.03 -7.01 -11.50
CA GLU A 64 8.56 -6.04 -10.54
C GLU A 64 8.18 -6.39 -9.09
N GLU A 65 6.94 -6.84 -8.86
CA GLU A 65 6.50 -7.20 -7.51
C GLU A 65 7.16 -8.49 -6.99
N ILE A 66 7.35 -9.49 -7.86
CA ILE A 66 8.05 -10.73 -7.53
C ILE A 66 9.53 -10.46 -7.23
N GLU A 67 10.18 -9.61 -8.03
CA GLU A 67 11.58 -9.23 -7.83
C GLU A 67 11.78 -8.46 -6.52
N ALA A 68 10.92 -7.48 -6.23
CA ALA A 68 11.03 -6.72 -4.98
C ALA A 68 10.76 -7.59 -3.73
N ALA A 69 9.94 -8.63 -3.87
CA ALA A 69 9.66 -9.54 -2.79
C ALA A 69 10.68 -10.68 -2.63
N SER A 70 11.50 -10.95 -3.63
CA SER A 70 12.49 -12.01 -3.53
C SER A 70 13.59 -11.58 -2.56
N ILE A 71 13.53 -12.13 -1.35
CA ILE A 71 14.64 -12.09 -0.39
C ILE A 71 15.62 -13.20 -0.81
N ASP A 72 16.91 -12.89 -0.76
CA ASP A 72 18.01 -13.82 -1.10
C ASP A 72 18.26 -14.89 -0.03
N GLU A 73 17.67 -14.74 1.16
CA GLU A 73 17.76 -15.68 2.27
C GLU A 73 16.58 -16.65 2.34
N VAL A 74 16.81 -17.82 2.96
CA VAL A 74 15.80 -18.85 3.24
C VAL A 74 14.82 -18.33 4.30
N VAL A 75 13.93 -17.44 3.88
CA VAL A 75 12.85 -16.91 4.71
C VAL A 75 11.70 -17.92 4.72
N ASP A 76 11.15 -18.18 5.91
CA ASP A 76 9.96 -19.03 6.07
C ASP A 76 8.85 -18.53 5.14
N SER A 77 8.34 -19.42 4.28
CA SER A 77 7.33 -19.09 3.27
C SER A 77 6.01 -18.59 3.89
N MET A 78 5.78 -18.85 5.18
CA MET A 78 4.63 -18.36 5.95
C MET A 78 4.85 -16.96 6.58
N MET A 79 6.04 -16.40 6.48
CA MET A 79 6.35 -15.08 7.01
C MET A 79 5.79 -13.97 6.13
N THR A 80 5.47 -12.83 6.74
CA THR A 80 5.20 -11.58 5.99
C THR A 80 6.40 -10.65 6.06
N ILE A 81 6.70 -10.01 4.95
CA ILE A 81 7.90 -9.21 4.73
C ILE A 81 7.54 -7.85 4.15
N PHE A 82 8.51 -6.94 4.15
CA PHE A 82 8.46 -5.76 3.28
C PHE A 82 9.20 -6.08 1.98
N PRO A 83 8.55 -5.91 0.81
CA PRO A 83 9.27 -5.88 -0.45
C PRO A 83 10.37 -4.82 -0.38
N ARG A 84 11.46 -5.01 -1.14
CA ARG A 84 12.61 -4.11 -1.15
C ARG A 84 12.92 -3.64 -2.56
N LYS A 85 13.32 -2.39 -2.70
CA LYS A 85 13.85 -1.84 -3.96
C LYS A 85 15.21 -1.20 -3.69
N GLY A 86 16.27 -1.78 -4.27
CA GLY A 86 17.64 -1.35 -3.96
C GLY A 86 18.01 -1.54 -2.48
N GLY A 87 17.50 -2.60 -1.84
CA GLY A 87 17.72 -2.88 -0.41
C GLY A 87 16.83 -2.12 0.56
N ILE A 88 16.13 -1.07 0.09
CA ILE A 88 15.24 -0.24 0.93
C ILE A 88 13.86 -0.91 1.02
N PRO A 89 13.29 -1.13 2.22
CA PRO A 89 11.92 -1.60 2.38
C PRO A 89 10.93 -0.63 1.74
N ILE A 90 9.91 -1.16 1.07
CA ILE A 90 8.89 -0.38 0.39
C ILE A 90 7.47 -0.78 0.79
N ASN A 91 6.56 0.17 0.65
CA ASN A 91 5.13 -0.04 0.59
C ASN A 91 4.66 0.15 -0.86
N TRP A 92 3.76 -0.71 -1.34
CA TRP A 92 3.16 -0.50 -2.65
C TRP A 92 2.01 0.51 -2.59
N ASP A 93 1.89 1.35 -3.60
CA ASP A 93 0.82 2.35 -3.74
C ASP A 93 -0.59 1.77 -3.53
N TYR A 94 -0.85 0.57 -4.05
CA TYR A 94 -2.13 -0.11 -3.91
C TYR A 94 -2.44 -0.49 -2.46
N GLN A 95 -1.44 -0.65 -1.59
CA GLN A 95 -1.64 -0.94 -0.18
C GLN A 95 -2.19 0.29 0.54
N ILE A 96 -1.78 1.51 0.16
CA ILE A 96 -2.39 2.76 0.62
C ILE A 96 -3.86 2.85 0.17
N LYS A 97 -4.15 2.50 -1.09
CA LYS A 97 -5.54 2.42 -1.58
C LYS A 97 -6.35 1.36 -0.82
N GLY A 98 -5.73 0.23 -0.46
CA GLY A 98 -6.32 -0.82 0.37
C GLY A 98 -6.65 -0.32 1.77
N TYR A 99 -5.74 0.45 2.38
CA TYR A 99 -5.96 1.13 3.64
C TYR A 99 -7.17 2.08 3.58
N MET A 100 -7.24 2.96 2.58
CA MET A 100 -8.36 3.90 2.40
C MET A 100 -9.70 3.17 2.23
N LYS A 101 -9.75 2.09 1.43
CA LYS A 101 -10.95 1.25 1.29
C LYS A 101 -11.39 0.64 2.62
N SER A 102 -10.43 0.27 3.46
CA SER A 102 -10.70 -0.26 4.79
C SER A 102 -11.30 0.80 5.69
N CYS A 103 -10.68 1.98 5.76
CA CYS A 103 -11.17 3.11 6.55
C CYS A 103 -12.59 3.48 6.13
N ALA A 104 -12.83 3.60 4.82
CA ALA A 104 -14.16 3.89 4.29
C ALA A 104 -15.19 2.83 4.69
N SER A 105 -14.82 1.54 4.69
CA SER A 105 -15.74 0.47 5.10
C SER A 105 -16.14 0.53 6.58
N TYR A 106 -15.26 1.02 7.46
CA TYR A 106 -15.56 1.16 8.88
C TYR A 106 -16.31 2.47 9.16
N LEU A 107 -15.80 3.58 8.63
CA LEU A 107 -16.35 4.92 8.85
C LEU A 107 -17.73 5.11 8.22
N ALA A 108 -18.04 4.42 7.11
CA ALA A 108 -19.38 4.43 6.52
C ALA A 108 -20.49 3.91 7.46
N ARG A 109 -20.14 3.27 8.59
CA ARG A 109 -21.09 2.79 9.61
C ARG A 109 -21.16 3.69 10.84
N THR A 110 -20.42 4.79 10.87
CA THR A 110 -20.35 5.70 12.01
C THR A 110 -21.32 6.87 11.85
N LYS A 111 -21.59 7.58 12.95
CA LYS A 111 -22.33 8.85 12.90
C LYS A 111 -21.35 9.98 12.60
N ASN A 112 -21.74 10.92 11.74
CA ASN A 112 -21.02 12.17 11.43
C ASN A 112 -19.70 12.04 10.66
N ALA A 113 -19.26 10.85 10.26
CA ALA A 113 -18.13 10.75 9.33
C ALA A 113 -18.53 11.24 7.93
N TYR A 114 -17.65 12.01 7.29
CA TYR A 114 -17.84 12.52 5.94
C TYR A 114 -18.01 11.38 4.93
N THR A 115 -17.28 10.29 5.12
CA THR A 115 -17.34 9.09 4.28
C THR A 115 -18.71 8.42 4.24
N VAL A 116 -19.61 8.66 5.21
CA VAL A 116 -20.98 8.11 5.19
C VAL A 116 -21.73 8.53 3.92
N ASN A 117 -21.44 9.71 3.38
CA ASN A 117 -22.06 10.21 2.16
C ASN A 117 -21.45 9.62 0.87
N LEU A 118 -20.28 8.97 0.97
CA LEU A 118 -19.55 8.42 -0.18
C LEU A 118 -20.13 7.06 -0.61
N VAL A 119 -21.14 7.11 -1.46
CA VAL A 119 -21.74 5.91 -2.07
C VAL A 119 -20.73 5.22 -2.99
N ALA A 120 -20.75 3.87 -3.00
CA ALA A 120 -19.86 3.06 -3.83
C ALA A 120 -18.36 3.37 -3.64
N TYR A 121 -17.95 3.74 -2.42
CA TYR A 121 -16.58 4.11 -2.05
C TYR A 121 -15.50 3.18 -2.62
N ARG A 122 -15.75 1.86 -2.69
CA ARG A 122 -14.78 0.90 -3.26
C ARG A 122 -14.44 1.21 -4.72
N LYS A 123 -15.45 1.54 -5.54
CA LYS A 123 -15.31 1.87 -6.96
C LYS A 123 -14.71 3.27 -7.13
N VAL A 124 -15.15 4.23 -6.31
CA VAL A 124 -14.61 5.59 -6.31
C VAL A 124 -13.11 5.57 -5.98
N ILE A 125 -12.70 4.94 -4.88
CA ILE A 125 -11.29 4.85 -4.48
C ILE A 125 -10.48 4.06 -5.53
N ALA A 126 -11.04 3.00 -6.11
CA ALA A 126 -10.34 2.24 -7.13
C ALA A 126 -10.06 3.07 -8.39
N GLY A 127 -11.04 3.83 -8.89
CA GLY A 127 -10.97 4.53 -10.17
C GLY A 127 -10.54 5.99 -10.12
N ASN A 128 -10.65 6.66 -8.98
CA ASN A 128 -10.45 8.12 -8.86
C ASN A 128 -9.36 8.52 -7.85
N VAL A 129 -8.81 7.59 -7.07
CA VAL A 129 -7.70 7.89 -6.17
C VAL A 129 -6.43 7.23 -6.71
N PHE A 130 -5.40 8.04 -6.95
CA PHE A 130 -4.13 7.62 -7.52
C PHE A 130 -3.03 7.95 -6.53
N VAL A 131 -2.19 6.96 -6.20
CA VAL A 131 -1.10 7.12 -5.23
C VAL A 131 0.21 6.96 -5.98
N SER A 132 1.18 7.83 -5.72
CA SER A 132 2.52 7.77 -6.33
C SER A 132 3.62 8.13 -5.33
N PRO A 133 4.84 7.62 -5.46
CA PRO A 133 5.30 6.64 -6.47
C PRO A 133 4.72 5.24 -6.24
N ARG A 134 4.83 4.36 -7.25
CA ARG A 134 4.36 2.96 -7.15
C ARG A 134 5.00 2.22 -5.97
N ALA A 135 6.31 2.32 -5.84
CA ALA A 135 7.09 1.80 -4.73
C ALA A 135 7.44 2.97 -3.80
N ILE A 136 6.79 3.02 -2.64
CA ILE A 136 6.93 4.06 -1.63
C ILE A 136 7.99 3.62 -0.63
N PRO A 137 9.15 4.30 -0.52
CA PRO A 137 10.18 3.96 0.45
C PRO A 137 9.68 4.09 1.89
N LEU A 138 10.03 3.11 2.72
CA LEU A 138 9.87 3.17 4.18
C LEU A 138 11.24 3.53 4.77
N ILE A 139 11.33 4.71 5.36
CA ILE A 139 12.56 5.25 5.93
C ILE A 139 12.55 5.00 7.43
N LEU A 140 13.48 4.17 7.90
CA LEU A 140 13.63 3.88 9.33
C LEU A 140 14.20 5.10 10.06
N PRO A 141 13.88 5.28 11.36
CA PRO A 141 14.53 6.29 12.18
C PRO A 141 16.02 5.97 12.37
N GLU A 142 16.80 6.95 12.81
CA GLU A 142 18.23 6.74 13.10
C GLU A 142 18.42 5.62 14.12
N GLY A 143 19.30 4.67 13.81
CA GLY A 143 19.52 3.47 14.63
C GLY A 143 18.39 2.43 14.60
N GLY A 144 17.34 2.65 13.80
CA GLY A 144 16.25 1.71 13.61
C GLY A 144 16.73 0.43 12.92
N VAL A 145 16.28 -0.72 13.45
CA VAL A 145 16.60 -2.05 12.91
C VAL A 145 15.33 -2.77 12.49
N ILE A 146 15.41 -3.54 11.41
CA ILE A 146 14.32 -4.41 10.98
C ILE A 146 14.24 -5.58 11.97
N GLY A 147 13.08 -5.73 12.59
CA GLY A 147 12.81 -6.78 13.58
C GLY A 147 12.05 -7.95 13.00
N ASN A 148 11.71 -8.89 13.89
CA ASN A 148 10.88 -10.04 13.61
C ASN A 148 9.88 -10.24 14.76
N LEU A 149 8.61 -10.41 14.43
CA LEU A 149 7.54 -10.66 15.37
C LEU A 149 6.83 -11.98 15.06
N GLN A 150 6.92 -12.91 16.01
CA GLN A 150 6.17 -14.16 16.01
C GLN A 150 4.96 -14.07 16.93
N ARG A 151 3.82 -14.59 16.45
CA ARG A 151 2.56 -14.57 17.20
C ARG A 151 1.72 -15.81 16.94
N PRO A 152 0.97 -16.31 17.93
CA PRO A 152 -0.03 -17.32 17.67
C PRO A 152 -1.23 -16.69 16.93
N LEU A 153 -1.56 -17.24 15.77
CA LEU A 153 -2.79 -16.99 15.04
C LEU A 153 -3.80 -18.06 15.42
N ARG A 154 -4.91 -17.64 16.03
CA ARG A 154 -6.04 -18.52 16.34
C ARG A 154 -7.03 -18.44 15.20
N ALA A 155 -7.37 -19.59 14.62
CA ALA A 155 -8.38 -19.71 13.58
C ALA A 155 -9.44 -20.70 14.00
N GLU A 156 -10.70 -20.28 13.94
CA GLU A 156 -11.85 -21.18 14.02
C GLU A 156 -11.99 -21.87 12.67
N THR A 157 -11.79 -23.19 12.64
CA THR A 157 -11.97 -23.99 11.42
C THR A 157 -13.16 -24.93 11.57
N ALA A 158 -13.70 -25.44 10.46
CA ALA A 158 -14.77 -26.44 10.50
C ALA A 158 -14.38 -27.74 11.24
N GLN A 159 -13.07 -27.95 11.46
CA GLN A 159 -12.52 -29.08 12.23
C GLN A 159 -12.14 -28.70 13.68
N GLY A 160 -12.61 -27.55 14.16
CA GLY A 160 -12.32 -27.01 15.48
C GLY A 160 -11.25 -25.91 15.50
N PRO A 161 -10.94 -25.36 16.68
CA PRO A 161 -9.95 -24.30 16.84
C PRO A 161 -8.55 -24.81 16.51
N ARG A 162 -7.82 -24.07 15.67
CA ARG A 162 -6.40 -24.32 15.38
C ARG A 162 -5.55 -23.11 15.77
N ILE A 163 -4.34 -23.38 16.24
CA ILE A 163 -3.33 -22.37 16.53
C ILE A 163 -2.19 -22.55 15.53
N ALA A 164 -1.95 -21.55 14.71
CA ALA A 164 -0.79 -21.47 13.81
C ALA A 164 0.19 -20.41 14.34
N LEU A 165 1.47 -20.49 14.00
CA LEU A 165 2.44 -19.43 14.29
C LEU A 165 2.53 -18.52 13.07
N ALA A 166 2.19 -17.24 13.23
CA ALA A 166 2.40 -16.22 12.22
C ALA A 166 3.71 -15.49 12.52
N ASN A 167 4.50 -15.25 11.48
CA ASN A 167 5.78 -14.57 11.55
C ASN A 167 5.75 -13.31 10.65
N SER A 168 6.33 -12.20 11.08
CA SER A 168 6.31 -10.93 10.33
C SER A 168 7.62 -10.16 10.54
N GLU A 169 8.19 -9.61 9.46
CA GLU A 169 9.16 -8.53 9.58
C GLU A 169 8.47 -7.34 10.25
N THR A 170 9.25 -6.59 11.02
CA THR A 170 8.76 -5.39 11.66
C THR A 170 9.68 -4.21 11.42
N LEU A 171 9.08 -3.03 11.27
CA LEU A 171 9.78 -1.75 11.26
C LEU A 171 9.41 -0.97 12.52
N PRO A 172 10.39 -0.36 13.21
CA PRO A 172 10.15 0.30 14.48
C PRO A 172 9.27 1.55 14.33
N ALA A 173 8.67 1.98 15.44
CA ALA A 173 8.04 3.28 15.55
C ALA A 173 9.04 4.40 15.18
N GLY A 174 8.54 5.47 14.59
CA GLY A 174 9.35 6.53 13.96
C GLY A 174 9.69 6.26 12.50
N THR A 175 9.37 5.08 11.95
CA THR A 175 9.47 4.85 10.51
C THR A 175 8.55 5.83 9.77
N THR A 176 9.02 6.35 8.64
CA THR A 176 8.27 7.31 7.82
C THR A 176 8.09 6.82 6.40
N MET A 177 7.06 7.34 5.72
CA MET A 177 6.94 7.21 4.27
C MET A 177 6.29 8.44 3.66
N GLU A 178 6.72 8.80 2.45
CA GLU A 178 6.22 9.96 1.72
C GLU A 178 5.65 9.57 0.37
N PHE A 179 4.46 10.07 0.06
CA PHE A 179 3.78 9.81 -1.20
C PHE A 179 2.84 10.95 -1.57
N LYS A 180 2.37 10.93 -2.81
CA LYS A 180 1.38 11.85 -3.35
C LYS A 180 0.07 11.11 -3.57
N ILE A 181 -1.03 11.78 -3.26
CA ILE A 181 -2.37 11.35 -3.59
C ILE A 181 -2.92 12.32 -4.62
N GLU A 182 -3.27 11.83 -5.78
CA GLU A 182 -3.93 12.58 -6.85
C GLU A 182 -5.35 12.08 -7.02
N PHE A 183 -6.31 12.99 -7.13
CA PHE A 183 -7.73 12.67 -7.24
C PHE A 183 -8.50 13.80 -7.91
N PRO A 184 -9.58 13.52 -8.64
CA PRO A 184 -10.40 14.55 -9.25
C PRO A 184 -11.47 15.08 -8.30
N ASP A 185 -12.00 16.26 -8.60
CA ASP A 185 -13.27 16.69 -8.02
C ASP A 185 -14.41 15.80 -8.57
N LEU A 186 -15.16 15.18 -7.65
CA LEU A 186 -16.28 14.33 -8.02
C LEU A 186 -17.48 15.20 -8.41
N LYS A 187 -18.26 14.74 -9.39
CA LYS A 187 -19.59 15.32 -9.66
C LYS A 187 -20.58 15.11 -8.51
N ALA A 188 -20.30 14.16 -7.62
CA ALA A 188 -21.13 13.88 -6.46
C ALA A 188 -20.98 14.99 -5.41
N ASN A 189 -22.01 15.19 -4.59
CA ASN A 189 -22.01 16.17 -3.48
C ASN A 189 -21.07 15.78 -2.31
N VAL A 190 -20.05 14.98 -2.57
CA VAL A 190 -19.09 14.51 -1.56
C VAL A 190 -17.73 14.99 -1.98
N ASP A 191 -17.12 15.79 -1.10
CA ASP A 191 -15.74 16.22 -1.27
C ASP A 191 -14.79 15.06 -0.97
N LEU A 192 -14.14 14.57 -2.01
CA LEU A 192 -13.21 13.44 -1.91
C LEU A 192 -11.96 13.82 -1.12
N GLU A 193 -11.54 15.08 -1.14
CA GLU A 193 -10.41 15.54 -0.33
C GLU A 193 -10.72 15.38 1.16
N THR A 194 -11.89 15.86 1.61
CA THR A 194 -12.31 15.71 3.01
C THR A 194 -12.37 14.25 3.42
N CYS A 195 -12.88 13.35 2.57
CA CYS A 195 -12.85 11.91 2.86
C CYS A 195 -11.41 11.36 2.96
N ILE A 196 -10.49 11.77 2.08
CA ILE A 196 -9.09 11.34 2.11
C ILE A 196 -8.43 11.78 3.42
N ARG A 197 -8.60 13.04 3.82
CA ARG A 197 -8.07 13.58 5.08
C ARG A 197 -8.65 12.84 6.29
N GLU A 198 -9.96 12.59 6.30
CA GLU A 198 -10.61 11.78 7.33
C GLU A 198 -10.02 10.37 7.44
N TRP A 199 -9.70 9.72 6.30
CA TRP A 199 -9.05 8.40 6.33
C TRP A 199 -7.61 8.45 6.84
N LEU A 200 -6.88 9.53 6.57
CA LEU A 200 -5.54 9.73 7.10
C LEU A 200 -5.59 10.01 8.62
N ASP A 201 -6.53 10.83 9.08
CA ASP A 201 -6.77 11.11 10.51
C ASP A 201 -7.14 9.85 11.28
N PHE A 202 -7.90 8.94 10.67
CA PHE A 202 -8.25 7.66 11.27
C PHE A 202 -7.05 6.73 11.51
N GLY A 203 -5.89 7.06 10.94
CA GLY A 203 -4.63 6.30 11.06
C GLY A 203 -4.13 6.14 12.49
N VAL A 204 -4.40 7.13 13.36
CA VAL A 204 -4.03 7.07 14.78
C VAL A 204 -4.77 5.96 15.54
N TYR A 205 -5.93 5.52 15.05
CA TYR A 205 -6.76 4.50 15.68
C TYR A 205 -6.57 3.13 15.05
N HIS A 206 -6.64 3.08 13.71
CA HIS A 206 -6.77 1.83 12.96
C HIS A 206 -5.46 1.28 12.41
N GLY A 207 -4.50 2.15 12.08
CA GLY A 207 -3.19 1.78 11.55
C GLY A 207 -3.17 1.19 10.13
N HIS A 208 -1.97 1.07 9.58
CA HIS A 208 -1.65 0.50 8.28
C HIS A 208 -0.90 -0.83 8.42
N GLY A 209 -0.87 -1.63 7.35
CA GLY A 209 -0.16 -2.91 7.33
C GLY A 209 -0.90 -4.04 8.05
N GLN A 210 -0.15 -5.10 8.37
CA GLN A 210 -0.71 -6.30 8.99
C GLN A 210 -0.99 -6.12 10.47
N TRP A 211 -1.99 -6.86 10.96
CA TRP A 211 -2.39 -6.92 12.37
C TRP A 211 -2.71 -5.58 13.05
N ARG A 212 -3.07 -4.58 12.26
CA ARG A 212 -3.43 -3.23 12.69
C ARG A 212 -4.57 -3.15 13.73
N ASN A 213 -5.47 -4.15 13.76
CA ASN A 213 -6.49 -4.28 14.80
C ASN A 213 -5.93 -4.52 16.21
N ALA A 214 -4.66 -4.95 16.33
CA ALA A 214 -3.95 -5.11 17.59
C ALA A 214 -3.11 -3.87 17.97
N GLY A 215 -3.25 -2.76 17.25
CA GLY A 215 -2.56 -1.50 17.52
C GLY A 215 -1.33 -1.23 16.64
N TYR A 216 -0.90 -2.20 15.84
CA TYR A 216 0.27 -2.05 14.97
C TYR A 216 0.03 -1.09 13.79
N GLY A 217 1.10 -0.43 13.36
CA GLY A 217 1.11 0.45 12.19
C GLY A 217 0.25 1.70 12.33
N ARG A 218 -0.14 2.09 13.55
CA ARG A 218 -0.72 3.41 13.80
C ARG A 218 0.25 4.50 13.39
N PHE A 219 -0.29 5.60 12.89
CA PHE A 219 0.51 6.69 12.38
C PHE A 219 -0.16 8.03 12.59
N THR A 220 0.66 9.06 12.58
CA THR A 220 0.25 10.45 12.34
C THR A 220 0.66 10.84 10.92
N TRP A 221 0.07 11.91 10.40
CA TRP A 221 0.36 12.39 9.07
C TRP A 221 0.49 13.90 9.04
N GLU A 222 1.28 14.40 8.10
CA GLU A 222 1.37 15.81 7.78
C GLU A 222 1.28 16.00 6.26
N GLU A 223 0.70 17.13 5.87
CA GLU A 223 0.72 17.59 4.49
C GLU A 223 2.02 18.34 4.22
N LEU A 224 2.77 17.89 3.22
CA LEU A 224 4.00 18.54 2.81
C LEU A 224 3.67 19.68 1.84
N THR A 225 3.94 20.91 2.25
CA THR A 225 3.95 22.07 1.35
C THR A 225 5.22 22.03 0.51
N ASP A 226 5.09 22.32 -0.78
CA ASP A 226 6.24 22.52 -1.68
C ASP A 226 7.16 23.67 -1.25
#